data_AF-A0A9X9A1Q1-F1
#
_entry.id   AF-A0A9X9A1Q1-F1
#
_cell.length_a   1.000
_cell.length_b   1.000
_cell.length_c   1.000
_cell.angle_alpha   90.00
_cell.angle_beta   90.00
_cell.angle_gamma   90.00
#
_symmetry.space_group_name_H-M   'P 1'
#
loop_
_entity.id
_entity.type
_entity.pdbx_description
1 polymer ?
#
loop_
_entity_poly.entity_id
_entity_poly.type
_entity_poly.pdbx_seq_one_letter_code
_entity_poly.pdbx_strand_id
1 'polypeptide(L)'
;QPTQPEIGKLDFDIQSIYYENEKLNVSWKLKENSTPQFKGKIEIYNNENMTGQPINVINDIKSYQNGISQSISLPTNAYAKIVLTD
;
A
#
# COMPACT_ATOMS: atom_id res chain seq x y z
N GLN A 1 20.08 5.48 -27.08
CA GLN A 1 18.91 4.77 -26.56
C GLN A 1 18.92 4.96 -25.04
N PRO A 2 17.90 5.57 -24.41
CA PRO A 2 17.95 5.74 -22.97
C PRO A 2 17.91 4.35 -22.33
N THR A 3 18.85 4.10 -21.43
CA THR A 3 18.95 2.89 -20.62
C THR A 3 17.63 2.72 -19.87
N GLN A 4 17.04 1.54 -20.01
CA GLN A 4 15.93 1.10 -19.17
C GLN A 4 16.31 1.42 -17.72
N PRO A 5 15.51 2.19 -16.97
CA PRO A 5 15.87 2.50 -15.59
C PRO A 5 16.09 1.17 -14.86
N GLU A 6 17.23 1.05 -14.17
CA GLU A 6 17.40 -0.01 -13.16
C GLU A 6 16.11 -0.04 -12.36
N ILE A 7 15.52 -1.23 -12.17
CA ILE A 7 14.31 -1.42 -11.36
C ILE A 7 14.55 -0.69 -10.04
N GLY A 8 14.00 0.52 -9.96
CA GLY A 8 14.49 1.52 -9.03
C GLY A 8 14.16 1.07 -7.62
N LYS A 9 15.10 1.24 -6.70
CA LYS A 9 14.80 1.11 -5.26
C LYS A 9 13.56 1.96 -4.97
N LEU A 10 12.44 1.29 -4.71
CA LEU A 10 11.20 1.94 -4.39
C LEU A 10 11.17 2.17 -2.88
N ASP A 11 11.61 3.34 -2.45
CA ASP A 11 11.50 3.75 -1.04
C ASP A 11 10.23 4.60 -0.86
N PHE A 12 9.24 4.06 -0.15
CA PHE A 12 8.04 4.78 0.29
C PHE A 12 8.05 4.89 1.81
N ASP A 13 7.60 6.02 2.33
CA ASP A 13 7.24 6.15 3.74
C ASP A 13 5.72 6.03 3.86
N ILE A 14 5.26 4.97 4.52
CA ILE A 14 3.87 4.90 5.00
C ILE A 14 3.71 6.06 5.98
N GLN A 15 2.84 7.02 5.64
CA GLN A 15 2.63 8.19 6.48
C GLN A 15 1.60 7.90 7.57
N SER A 16 0.52 7.21 7.20
CA SER A 16 -0.49 6.79 8.16
C SER A 16 -1.30 5.60 7.65
N ILE A 17 -1.69 4.75 8.59
CA ILE A 17 -2.72 3.72 8.42
C ILE A 17 -3.64 3.85 9.63
N TYR A 18 -4.90 4.16 9.39
CA TYR A 18 -5.89 4.24 10.46
C TYR A 18 -7.29 3.89 9.95
N TYR A 19 -8.12 3.40 10.87
CA TYR A 19 -9.50 3.06 10.61
C TYR A 19 -10.40 4.01 11.40
N GLU A 20 -11.25 4.75 10.70
CA GLU A 20 -12.16 5.72 11.30
C GLU A 20 -13.45 5.77 10.48
N ASN A 21 -14.61 5.91 11.14
CA ASN A 21 -15.92 6.04 10.47
C ASN A 21 -16.17 4.93 9.43
N GLU A 22 -15.82 3.69 9.77
CA GLU A 22 -15.95 2.51 8.90
C GLU A 22 -15.12 2.55 7.61
N LYS A 23 -14.08 3.41 7.58
CA LYS A 23 -13.18 3.56 6.44
C LYS A 23 -11.75 3.29 6.84
N LEU A 24 -11.09 2.46 6.02
CA LEU A 24 -9.64 2.35 6.06
C LEU A 24 -9.04 3.50 5.28
N ASN A 25 -8.21 4.28 5.97
CA ASN A 25 -7.44 5.36 5.38
C ASN A 25 -5.97 4.94 5.39
N VAL A 26 -5.38 4.87 4.20
CA VAL A 26 -3.97 4.58 4.00
C VAL A 26 -3.38 5.73 3.20
N SER A 27 -2.35 6.37 3.74
CA SER A 27 -1.59 7.40 3.05
C SER A 27 -0.12 7.04 2.98
N TRP A 28 0.50 7.35 1.85
CA TRP A 28 1.91 7.10 1.62
C TRP A 28 2.49 8.26 0.81
N LYS A 29 3.79 8.48 0.99
CA LYS A 29 4.55 9.42 0.19
C LYS A 29 5.75 8.70 -0.41
N LEU A 30 5.95 8.93 -1.70
CA LEU A 30 7.20 8.55 -2.38
C LEU A 30 8.36 9.37 -1.81
N LYS A 31 9.48 8.74 -1.46
CA LYS A 31 10.70 9.50 -1.15
C LYS A 31 11.17 10.24 -2.40
N GLU A 32 11.71 11.44 -2.20
CA GLU A 32 12.23 12.27 -3.29
C GLU A 32 13.21 11.45 -4.14
N ASN A 33 13.08 11.57 -5.47
CA ASN A 33 13.74 10.78 -6.52
C ASN A 33 13.13 9.42 -6.88
N SER A 34 12.02 9.01 -6.27
CA SER A 34 11.27 7.82 -6.74
C SER A 34 10.55 8.12 -8.05
N THR A 35 11.16 7.72 -9.16
CA THR A 35 10.62 7.82 -10.52
C THR A 35 9.78 6.63 -11.00
N PRO A 36 9.74 5.43 -10.38
CA PRO A 36 8.92 4.34 -10.94
C PRO A 36 7.42 4.59 -10.78
N GLN A 37 6.69 4.42 -11.89
CA GLN A 37 5.28 4.06 -11.82
C GLN A 37 5.20 2.63 -11.26
N PHE A 38 4.90 2.49 -9.97
CA PHE A 38 4.61 1.18 -9.39
C PHE A 38 3.11 0.89 -9.46
N LYS A 39 2.78 -0.38 -9.66
CA LYS A 39 1.50 -0.95 -9.28
C LYS A 39 1.71 -1.77 -8.02
N GLY A 40 0.70 -1.81 -7.18
CA GLY A 40 0.73 -2.63 -6.00
C GLY A 40 -0.66 -2.97 -5.53
N LYS A 41 -0.68 -3.62 -4.38
CA LYS A 41 -1.88 -3.91 -3.62
C LYS A 41 -1.62 -3.62 -2.14
N ILE A 42 -2.70 -3.35 -1.41
CA ILE A 42 -2.68 -3.34 0.04
C ILE A 42 -3.29 -4.65 0.50
N GLU A 43 -2.51 -5.42 1.25
CA GLU A 43 -2.97 -6.65 1.89
C GLU A 43 -3.31 -6.35 3.35
N ILE A 44 -4.48 -6.81 3.78
CA ILE A 44 -5.00 -6.59 5.13
C ILE A 44 -5.07 -7.94 5.85
N TYR A 45 -4.62 -7.98 7.09
CA TYR A 45 -4.48 -9.15 7.93
C TYR A 45 -5.13 -8.94 9.29
N ASN A 46 -5.53 -10.05 9.93
CA ASN A 46 -6.00 -10.09 11.32
C ASN A 46 -4.90 -10.54 12.31
N ASN A 47 -3.63 -10.55 11.87
CA ASN A 47 -2.47 -10.88 12.69
C ASN A 47 -1.36 -9.86 12.49
N GLU A 48 -0.67 -9.51 13.58
CA GLU A 48 0.38 -8.50 13.60
C GLU A 48 1.56 -8.82 12.68
N ASN A 49 1.88 -10.11 12.54
CA ASN A 49 2.97 -10.57 11.69
C ASN A 49 2.65 -10.45 10.19
N MET A 50 1.39 -10.18 9.81
CA MET A 50 0.92 -10.06 8.42
C MET A 50 1.35 -11.25 7.53
N THR A 51 1.23 -12.45 8.10
CA THR A 51 1.54 -13.73 7.44
C THR A 51 0.27 -14.50 7.08
N GLY A 52 0.40 -15.45 6.14
CA GLY A 52 -0.72 -16.27 5.67
C GLY A 52 -1.58 -15.59 4.59
N GLN A 53 -2.84 -16.00 4.50
CA GLN A 53 -3.80 -15.43 3.55
C GLN A 53 -4.34 -14.08 4.09
N PRO A 54 -4.35 -13.01 3.28
CA PRO A 54 -4.96 -11.75 3.68
C PRO A 54 -6.48 -11.89 3.80
N ILE A 55 -7.06 -11.22 4.79
CA ILE A 55 -8.52 -11.17 4.99
C ILE A 55 -9.20 -10.21 4.00
N ASN A 56 -8.44 -9.27 3.43
CA ASN A 56 -8.90 -8.40 2.35
C ASN A 56 -7.70 -7.88 1.54
N VAL A 57 -7.94 -7.58 0.26
CA VAL A 57 -6.92 -7.08 -0.67
C VAL A 57 -7.51 -5.93 -1.46
N ILE A 58 -6.81 -4.80 -1.42
CA ILE A 58 -7.11 -3.65 -2.27
C ILE A 58 -6.08 -3.63 -3.39
N ASN A 59 -6.51 -3.94 -4.61
CA ASN A 59 -5.65 -4.00 -5.79
C ASN A 59 -5.48 -2.62 -6.45
N ASP A 60 -4.60 -2.58 -7.45
CA ASP A 60 -4.41 -1.45 -8.37
C ASP A 60 -4.06 -0.12 -7.70
N ILE A 61 -3.36 -0.15 -6.57
CA ILE A 61 -2.76 1.07 -6.02
C ILE A 61 -1.58 1.48 -6.88
N LYS A 62 -1.45 2.78 -7.13
CA LYS A 62 -0.46 3.32 -8.07
C LYS A 62 0.39 4.39 -7.42
N SER A 63 1.63 4.49 -7.86
CA SER A 63 2.62 5.42 -7.28
C SER A 63 2.23 6.90 -7.35
N TYR A 64 1.40 7.28 -8.33
CA TYR A 64 0.90 8.65 -8.46
C TYR A 64 -0.30 8.97 -7.55
N GLN A 65 -0.85 7.97 -6.86
CA GLN A 65 -1.82 8.19 -5.79
C GLN A 65 -1.05 8.43 -4.49
N ASN A 66 -1.54 9.36 -3.66
CA ASN A 66 -0.95 9.66 -2.34
C ASN A 66 -1.70 8.98 -1.18
N GLY A 67 -2.68 8.16 -1.51
CA GLY A 67 -3.49 7.43 -0.54
C GLY A 67 -4.79 6.91 -1.14
N ILE A 68 -5.50 6.15 -0.32
CA ILE A 68 -6.85 5.66 -0.60
C ILE A 68 -7.75 5.88 0.62
N SER A 69 -9.05 6.02 0.35
CA SER A 69 -10.09 5.95 1.37
C SER A 69 -11.17 5.02 0.84
N GLN A 70 -11.34 3.87 1.49
CA GLN A 70 -12.33 2.88 1.08
C GLN A 70 -13.18 2.45 2.28
N SER A 71 -14.48 2.27 2.04
CA SER A 71 -15.39 1.67 3.00
C SER A 71 -15.19 0.16 3.00
N ILE A 72 -14.74 -0.37 4.12
CA ILE A 72 -14.39 -1.78 4.28
C ILE A 72 -14.71 -2.19 5.72
N SER A 73 -15.39 -3.32 5.90
CA SER A 73 -15.61 -3.88 7.24
C SER A 73 -14.33 -4.59 7.68
N LEU A 74 -13.73 -4.11 8.76
CA LEU A 74 -12.51 -4.69 9.33
C LEU A 74 -12.77 -5.22 10.75
N PRO A 75 -12.09 -6.32 11.14
CA PRO A 75 -12.07 -6.76 12.51
C PRO A 75 -11.31 -5.75 13.39
N THR A 76 -11.54 -5.79 14.70
CA THR A 76 -10.94 -4.86 15.68
C THR A 76 -9.41 -4.78 15.61
N ASN A 77 -8.76 -5.90 15.26
CA ASN A 77 -7.30 -5.98 15.12
C ASN A 77 -6.96 -6.24 13.64
N ALA A 78 -6.83 -5.17 12.87
CA ALA A 78 -6.44 -5.24 11.47
C ALA A 78 -5.07 -4.58 11.25
N TYR A 79 -4.24 -5.22 10.43
CA TYR A 79 -2.89 -4.78 10.06
C TYR A 79 -2.79 -4.76 8.55
N ALA A 80 -2.16 -3.73 7.98
CA ALA A 80 -2.05 -3.59 6.54
C ALA A 80 -0.61 -3.41 6.09
N LYS A 81 -0.24 -4.03 4.97
CA LYS A 81 1.04 -3.81 4.28
C LYS A 81 0.82 -3.56 2.79
N ILE A 82 1.69 -2.75 2.20
CA ILE A 82 1.76 -2.54 0.76
C ILE A 82 2.65 -3.63 0.16
N VAL A 83 2.16 -4.29 -0.88
CA VAL A 83 2.89 -5.27 -1.68
C VAL A 83 2.97 -4.77 -3.12
N LEU A 84 4.18 -4.71 -3.67
CA LEU A 84 4.41 -4.33 -5.06
C LEU A 84 4.00 -5.46 -5.99
N THR A 85 3.45 -5.10 -7.14
CA THR A 85 3.04 -6.02 -8.20
C THR A 85 3.64 -5.57 -9.52
N ASP A 86 3.97 -6.52 -10.39
CA ASP A 86 4.45 -6.24 -11.75
C ASP A 86 3.42 -5.49 -12.63
#